data_AF-A0A519N5I1-F1
#
_entry.id   AF-A0A519N5I1-F1
#
_cell.length_a   1.000
_cell.length_b   1.000
_cell.length_c   1.000
_cell.angle_alpha   90.00
_cell.angle_beta   90.00
_cell.angle_gamma   90.00
#
_symmetry.space_group_name_H-M   'P 1'
#
loop_
_entity.id
_entity.type
_entity.pdbx_description
1 polymer ?
#
loop_
_entity_poly.entity_id
_entity_poly.type
_entity_poly.pdbx_seq_one_letter_code
_entity_poly.pdbx_strand_id
1 'polypeptide(L)'
;MKEQIKSFLNEEQDPKAVEKITSKLNDLLMRNEEIGYIGVQKKPVTVFPDSIVLTNKRIIMCKPKNLGLSMDFTDYSWEDVSGTFVKENILGSEFSFSTKTDIQVSIDYIPKTQARKIYTFAKEQLELLKEGSTSQPAPAATFTQAEPISTPIAEEPIFEIEEPEVEEIETEEVTNFAELMPVQPQISTEAPQIEETPAAKSGEKALGDLSKDELFEKLQNYKRLLDNGLILQGEYDNLKKEILPFL
;
A
#
# COMPACT_ATOMS: atom_id res chain seq x y z
N MET A 1 -21.62 -8.86 -16.00
CA MET A 1 -20.56 -9.27 -15.04
C MET A 1 -19.28 -9.79 -15.70
N LYS A 2 -19.29 -10.92 -16.45
CA LYS A 2 -18.04 -11.46 -17.03
C LYS A 2 -17.29 -10.50 -17.98
N GLU A 3 -18.00 -9.56 -18.60
CA GLU A 3 -17.38 -8.54 -19.46
C GLU A 3 -16.73 -7.39 -18.68
N GLN A 4 -17.28 -6.98 -17.52
CA GLN A 4 -16.67 -5.95 -16.66
C GLN A 4 -15.32 -6.44 -16.09
N ILE A 5 -15.23 -7.73 -15.78
CA ILE A 5 -14.00 -8.38 -15.29
C ILE A 5 -12.85 -8.20 -16.29
N LYS A 6 -13.11 -8.35 -17.59
CA LYS A 6 -12.08 -8.19 -18.64
C LYS A 6 -11.47 -6.79 -18.68
N SER A 7 -12.20 -5.75 -18.26
CA SER A 7 -11.66 -4.39 -18.18
C SER A 7 -10.62 -4.23 -17.07
N PHE A 8 -10.77 -4.98 -15.97
CA PHE A 8 -9.87 -4.90 -14.81
C PHE A 8 -8.58 -5.72 -15.01
N LEU A 9 -8.63 -6.82 -15.79
CA LEU A 9 -7.48 -7.71 -16.01
C LEU A 9 -6.32 -7.12 -16.84
N ASN A 10 -6.46 -5.90 -17.39
CA ASN A 10 -5.48 -5.33 -18.32
C ASN A 10 -4.35 -4.52 -17.64
N GLU A 11 -4.31 -4.46 -16.30
CA GLU A 11 -3.47 -3.50 -15.56
C GLU A 11 -2.41 -4.14 -14.65
N GLU A 12 -1.84 -5.25 -15.12
CA GLU A 12 -0.87 -6.06 -14.36
C GLU A 12 -1.41 -6.61 -13.03
N GLN A 13 -2.73 -6.74 -12.93
CA GLN A 13 -3.39 -7.41 -11.82
C GLN A 13 -3.16 -8.92 -11.91
N ASP A 14 -3.04 -9.58 -10.76
CA ASP A 14 -3.09 -11.04 -10.75
C ASP A 14 -4.51 -11.49 -11.14
N PRO A 15 -4.70 -12.13 -12.31
CA PRO A 15 -6.02 -12.52 -12.79
C PRO A 15 -6.72 -13.50 -11.84
N LYS A 16 -5.96 -14.34 -11.11
CA LYS A 16 -6.53 -15.29 -10.14
C LYS A 16 -7.08 -14.57 -8.92
N ALA A 17 -6.37 -13.53 -8.45
CA ALA A 17 -6.83 -12.72 -7.34
C ALA A 17 -8.13 -11.98 -7.70
N VAL A 18 -8.16 -11.34 -8.88
CA VAL A 18 -9.35 -10.61 -9.37
C VAL A 18 -10.55 -11.54 -9.55
N GLU A 19 -10.36 -12.71 -10.14
CA GLU A 19 -11.44 -13.68 -10.35
C GLU A 19 -12.01 -14.19 -9.00
N LYS A 20 -11.13 -14.46 -8.04
CA LYS A 20 -11.51 -14.89 -6.68
C LYS A 20 -12.27 -13.81 -5.92
N ILE A 21 -11.79 -12.56 -5.97
CA ILE A 21 -12.45 -11.41 -5.34
C ILE A 21 -13.82 -11.19 -5.99
N THR A 22 -13.88 -11.14 -7.31
CA THR A 22 -15.14 -10.88 -8.03
C THR A 22 -16.19 -11.95 -7.73
N SER A 23 -15.78 -13.22 -7.63
CA SER A 23 -16.68 -14.31 -7.26
C SER A 23 -17.32 -14.09 -5.88
N LYS A 24 -16.56 -13.57 -4.90
CA LYS A 24 -17.07 -13.26 -3.56
C LYS A 24 -17.88 -11.96 -3.51
N LEU A 25 -17.50 -10.96 -4.32
CA LEU A 25 -18.20 -9.68 -4.37
C LEU A 25 -19.65 -9.83 -4.84
N ASN A 26 -19.95 -10.79 -5.72
CA ASN A 26 -21.33 -11.01 -6.19
C ASN A 26 -22.34 -11.23 -5.04
N ASP A 27 -21.91 -11.87 -3.96
CA ASP A 27 -22.75 -12.13 -2.79
C ASP A 27 -22.62 -11.03 -1.72
N LEU A 28 -21.65 -10.13 -1.84
CA LEU A 28 -21.36 -9.05 -0.89
C LEU A 28 -21.94 -7.69 -1.31
N LEU A 29 -22.13 -7.48 -2.61
CA LEU A 29 -22.66 -6.23 -3.16
C LEU A 29 -24.16 -6.07 -2.84
N MET A 30 -24.52 -4.89 -2.39
CA MET A 30 -25.90 -4.50 -2.13
C MET A 30 -26.66 -4.24 -3.44
N ARG A 31 -27.98 -4.09 -3.34
CA ARG A 31 -28.82 -3.68 -4.48
C ARG A 31 -28.36 -2.31 -5.01
N ASN A 32 -28.24 -2.19 -6.33
CA ASN A 32 -27.75 -0.99 -7.02
C ASN A 32 -26.32 -0.57 -6.60
N GLU A 33 -25.52 -1.53 -6.12
CA GLU A 33 -24.08 -1.34 -5.88
C GLU A 33 -23.30 -1.86 -7.09
N GLU A 34 -22.46 -1.01 -7.67
CA GLU A 34 -21.64 -1.30 -8.84
C GLU A 34 -20.16 -1.12 -8.50
N ILE A 35 -19.33 -2.05 -8.96
CA ILE A 35 -17.89 -1.96 -8.81
C ILE A 35 -17.36 -0.96 -9.84
N GLY A 36 -16.74 0.11 -9.35
CA GLY A 36 -16.04 1.07 -10.20
C GLY A 36 -14.61 0.66 -10.48
N TYR A 37 -13.90 0.14 -9.48
CA TYR A 37 -12.52 -0.29 -9.64
C TYR A 37 -12.11 -1.37 -8.63
N ILE A 38 -11.21 -2.26 -9.03
CA ILE A 38 -10.57 -3.25 -8.16
C ILE A 38 -9.06 -3.02 -8.25
N GLY A 39 -8.39 -2.82 -7.12
CA GLY A 39 -6.93 -2.76 -7.02
C GLY A 39 -6.37 -3.98 -6.31
N VAL A 40 -5.25 -4.51 -6.79
CA VAL A 40 -4.61 -5.72 -6.23
C VAL A 40 -3.15 -5.42 -5.89
N GLN A 41 -2.70 -5.78 -4.68
CA GLN A 41 -1.28 -5.63 -4.32
C GLN A 41 -0.39 -6.54 -5.16
N LYS A 42 0.81 -6.06 -5.50
CA LYS A 42 1.82 -6.80 -6.25
C LYS A 42 3.11 -6.89 -5.43
N LYS A 43 3.05 -7.63 -4.32
CA LYS A 43 4.22 -7.92 -3.48
C LYS A 43 4.99 -9.11 -4.06
N PRO A 44 6.34 -9.09 -4.08
CA PRO A 44 7.18 -10.09 -4.76
C PRO A 44 7.08 -11.52 -4.23
N VAL A 45 6.45 -11.76 -3.07
CA VAL A 45 6.45 -13.07 -2.38
C VAL A 45 5.04 -13.57 -2.02
N THR A 46 3.99 -12.75 -2.17
CA THR A 46 2.64 -13.15 -1.73
C THR A 46 1.85 -13.84 -2.83
N VAL A 47 1.31 -15.02 -2.52
CA VAL A 47 0.43 -15.79 -3.42
C VAL A 47 -1.02 -15.27 -3.38
N PHE A 48 -1.41 -14.65 -2.25
CA PHE A 48 -2.71 -14.03 -2.07
C PHE A 48 -2.50 -12.61 -1.55
N PRO A 49 -2.39 -11.63 -2.45
CA PRO A 49 -2.23 -10.24 -2.06
C PRO A 49 -3.50 -9.66 -1.43
N ASP A 50 -3.32 -8.63 -0.61
CA ASP A 50 -4.42 -7.76 -0.21
C ASP A 50 -4.98 -7.03 -1.44
N SER A 51 -6.24 -6.65 -1.36
CA SER A 51 -6.92 -5.93 -2.44
C SER A 51 -7.86 -4.87 -1.88
N ILE A 52 -8.20 -3.92 -2.74
CA ILE A 52 -9.15 -2.85 -2.45
C ILE A 52 -10.17 -2.79 -3.57
N VAL A 53 -11.43 -2.65 -3.22
CA VAL A 53 -12.55 -2.58 -4.16
C VAL A 53 -13.28 -1.27 -3.92
N LEU A 54 -13.44 -0.47 -4.95
CA LEU A 54 -14.15 0.80 -4.89
C LEU A 54 -15.46 0.61 -5.64
N THR A 55 -16.57 0.81 -4.92
CA THR A 55 -17.91 0.78 -5.49
C THR A 55 -18.49 2.19 -5.54
N ASN A 56 -19.67 2.35 -6.15
CA ASN A 56 -20.43 3.59 -6.08
C ASN A 56 -21.02 3.91 -4.69
N LYS A 57 -20.82 3.04 -3.68
CA LYS A 57 -21.38 3.21 -2.33
C LYS A 57 -20.32 3.24 -1.21
N ARG A 58 -19.24 2.48 -1.37
CA ARG A 58 -18.23 2.29 -0.31
C ARG A 58 -16.90 1.81 -0.86
N ILE A 59 -15.88 1.92 -0.04
CA ILE A 59 -14.59 1.24 -0.22
C ILE A 59 -14.66 -0.09 0.55
N ILE A 60 -14.21 -1.18 -0.06
CA ILE A 60 -14.13 -2.50 0.57
C ILE A 60 -12.67 -2.96 0.56
N MET A 61 -12.09 -3.09 1.75
CA MET A 61 -10.78 -3.67 1.99
C MET A 61 -10.90 -5.18 2.06
N CYS A 62 -10.07 -5.87 1.28
CA CYS A 62 -10.16 -7.30 1.04
C CYS A 62 -8.84 -7.96 1.45
N LYS A 63 -8.81 -8.53 2.65
CA LYS A 63 -7.58 -9.09 3.26
C LYS A 63 -7.64 -10.62 3.34
N PRO A 64 -6.82 -11.37 2.58
CA PRO A 64 -6.74 -12.82 2.71
C PRO A 64 -6.21 -13.23 4.09
N LYS A 65 -6.78 -14.31 4.63
CA LYS A 65 -6.38 -14.96 5.88
C LYS A 65 -6.09 -16.44 5.63
N ASN A 66 -5.35 -17.08 6.54
CA ASN A 66 -5.06 -18.51 6.47
C ASN A 66 -4.53 -18.93 5.08
N LEU A 67 -3.49 -18.25 4.58
CA LEU A 67 -2.93 -18.51 3.24
C LEU A 67 -3.97 -18.41 2.10
N GLY A 68 -4.95 -17.50 2.24
CA GLY A 68 -6.01 -17.28 1.25
C GLY A 68 -7.20 -18.24 1.33
N LEU A 69 -7.24 -19.16 2.30
CA LEU A 69 -8.42 -20.01 2.53
C LEU A 69 -9.63 -19.20 2.99
N SER A 70 -9.41 -18.21 3.85
CA SER A 70 -10.42 -17.27 4.30
C SER A 70 -10.09 -15.84 3.87
N MET A 71 -11.06 -14.93 3.95
CA MET A 71 -10.89 -13.54 3.53
C MET A 71 -11.74 -12.66 4.42
N ASP A 72 -11.12 -11.61 4.94
CA ASP A 72 -11.80 -10.54 5.65
C ASP A 72 -12.21 -9.46 4.67
N PHE A 73 -13.42 -8.96 4.88
CA PHE A 73 -13.95 -7.79 4.19
C PHE A 73 -14.22 -6.71 5.23
N THR A 74 -13.63 -5.54 5.04
CA THR A 74 -13.88 -4.36 5.88
C THR A 74 -14.32 -3.23 4.98
N ASP A 75 -15.54 -2.76 5.18
CA ASP A 75 -16.10 -1.71 4.34
C ASP A 75 -16.18 -0.34 5.03
N TYR A 76 -16.05 0.70 4.22
CA TYR A 76 -16.06 2.10 4.63
C TYR A 76 -16.98 2.87 3.69
N SER A 77 -18.11 3.36 4.22
CA SER A 77 -19.04 4.19 3.44
C SER A 77 -18.33 5.44 2.92
N TRP A 78 -18.65 5.88 1.70
CA TRP A 78 -18.13 7.15 1.18
C TRP A 78 -18.50 8.33 2.08
N GLU A 79 -19.63 8.24 2.78
CA GLU A 79 -20.05 9.24 3.76
C GLU A 79 -19.09 9.33 4.95
N ASP A 80 -18.41 8.24 5.32
CA ASP A 80 -17.48 8.21 6.44
C ASP A 80 -16.05 8.57 6.05
N VAL A 81 -15.75 8.65 4.75
CA VAL A 81 -14.43 9.01 4.24
C VAL A 81 -14.29 10.53 4.20
N SER A 82 -13.32 11.06 4.95
CA SER A 82 -13.01 12.49 5.01
C SER A 82 -12.06 12.93 3.89
N GLY A 83 -11.20 12.04 3.43
CA GLY A 83 -10.25 12.34 2.36
C GLY A 83 -9.48 11.12 1.88
N THR A 84 -8.95 11.22 0.66
CA THR A 84 -8.15 10.18 0.00
C THR A 84 -6.83 10.76 -0.45
N PHE A 85 -5.79 9.93 -0.43
CA PHE A 85 -4.40 10.27 -0.71
C PHE A 85 -3.72 9.15 -1.50
N VAL A 86 -2.77 9.54 -2.35
CA VAL A 86 -1.94 8.60 -3.10
C VAL A 86 -0.49 9.02 -2.98
N LYS A 87 0.38 8.06 -2.66
CA LYS A 87 1.83 8.25 -2.58
C LYS A 87 2.51 7.29 -3.53
N GLU A 88 3.20 7.81 -4.55
CA GLU A 88 3.95 6.98 -5.48
C GLU A 88 5.37 6.72 -4.96
N ASN A 89 5.74 5.46 -4.74
CA ASN A 89 7.09 5.06 -4.35
C ASN A 89 7.79 4.30 -5.50
N ILE A 90 9.07 3.95 -5.30
CA ILE A 90 9.85 3.18 -6.29
C ILE A 90 9.29 1.76 -6.43
N LEU A 91 8.94 1.12 -5.30
CA LEU A 91 8.46 -0.26 -5.21
C LEU A 91 6.93 -0.36 -5.16
N GLY A 92 6.26 0.41 -6.03
CA GLY A 92 4.81 0.52 -6.07
C GLY A 92 4.29 1.79 -5.38
N SER A 93 2.97 1.95 -5.40
CA SER A 93 2.28 3.09 -4.80
C SER A 93 1.49 2.65 -3.57
N GLU A 94 1.25 3.61 -2.70
CA GLU A 94 0.36 3.49 -1.56
C GLU A 94 -0.88 4.35 -1.82
N PHE A 95 -2.05 3.75 -1.62
CA PHE A 95 -3.30 4.49 -1.54
C PHE A 95 -3.76 4.50 -0.09
N SER A 96 -4.20 5.65 0.41
CA SER A 96 -4.72 5.78 1.76
C SER A 96 -5.94 6.69 1.81
N PHE A 97 -6.77 6.49 2.82
CA PHE A 97 -7.91 7.35 3.09
C PHE A 97 -8.08 7.52 4.59
N SER A 98 -8.61 8.67 4.96
CA SER A 98 -8.96 9.01 6.34
C SER A 98 -10.46 8.93 6.48
N THR A 99 -10.92 8.47 7.64
CA THR A 99 -12.33 8.48 8.02
C THR A 99 -12.64 9.72 8.86
N LYS A 100 -13.92 10.02 9.04
CA LYS A 100 -14.41 11.09 9.94
C LYS A 100 -14.08 10.86 11.42
N THR A 101 -13.73 9.62 11.79
CA THR A 101 -13.27 9.26 13.13
C THR A 101 -11.75 9.30 13.26
N ASP A 102 -11.06 10.00 12.34
CA ASP A 102 -9.60 10.14 12.29
C ASP A 102 -8.82 8.82 12.17
N ILE A 103 -9.49 7.73 11.76
CA ILE A 103 -8.82 6.47 11.44
C ILE A 103 -8.27 6.58 10.02
N GLN A 104 -6.95 6.39 9.87
CA GLN A 104 -6.29 6.31 8.58
C GLN A 104 -6.12 4.84 8.16
N VAL A 105 -6.57 4.52 6.96
CA VAL A 105 -6.46 3.18 6.37
C VAL A 105 -5.62 3.29 5.11
N SER A 106 -4.63 2.40 4.95
CA SER A 106 -3.78 2.38 3.77
C SER A 106 -3.59 0.99 3.17
N ILE A 107 -3.25 0.99 1.90
CA ILE A 107 -2.88 -0.19 1.12
C ILE A 107 -1.64 0.12 0.27
N ASP A 108 -0.58 -0.62 0.52
CA ASP A 108 0.74 -0.46 -0.08
C ASP A 108 0.97 -1.41 -1.27
N TYR A 109 2.09 -1.26 -2.00
CA TYR A 109 2.47 -2.10 -3.14
C TYR A 109 1.38 -2.25 -4.22
N ILE A 110 0.56 -1.22 -4.41
CA ILE A 110 -0.37 -1.15 -5.53
C ILE A 110 0.39 -0.68 -6.77
N PRO A 111 0.28 -1.34 -7.93
CA PRO A 111 0.92 -0.85 -9.15
C PRO A 111 0.52 0.60 -9.47
N LYS A 112 1.47 1.42 -9.93
CA LYS A 112 1.30 2.88 -10.05
C LYS A 112 0.06 3.27 -10.87
N THR A 113 -0.17 2.58 -11.99
CA THR A 113 -1.35 2.81 -12.84
C THR A 113 -2.65 2.56 -12.07
N GLN A 114 -2.70 1.50 -11.28
CA GLN A 114 -3.87 1.16 -10.48
C GLN A 114 -4.09 2.20 -9.38
N ALA A 115 -3.03 2.60 -8.67
CA ALA A 115 -3.12 3.59 -7.60
C ALA A 115 -3.67 4.94 -8.10
N ARG A 116 -3.25 5.38 -9.29
CA ARG A 116 -3.80 6.59 -9.92
C ARG A 116 -5.29 6.45 -10.24
N LYS A 117 -5.73 5.32 -10.80
CA LYS A 117 -7.15 5.08 -11.12
C LYS A 117 -8.03 4.96 -9.88
N ILE A 118 -7.55 4.25 -8.85
CA ILE A 118 -8.18 4.19 -7.53
C ILE A 118 -8.37 5.60 -7.00
N TYR A 119 -7.32 6.42 -7.04
CA TYR A 119 -7.37 7.79 -6.54
C TYR A 119 -8.36 8.66 -7.33
N THR A 120 -8.33 8.61 -8.66
CA THR A 120 -9.28 9.33 -9.53
C THR A 120 -10.72 8.92 -9.20
N PHE A 121 -11.03 7.62 -9.20
CA PHE A 121 -12.37 7.13 -8.89
C PHE A 121 -12.82 7.54 -7.48
N ALA A 122 -11.93 7.42 -6.49
CA ALA A 122 -12.26 7.80 -5.11
C ALA A 122 -12.55 9.31 -4.97
N LYS A 123 -11.82 10.16 -5.71
CA LYS A 123 -12.09 11.60 -5.74
C LYS A 123 -13.43 11.92 -6.40
N GLU A 124 -13.75 11.27 -7.52
CA GLU A 124 -15.05 11.42 -8.18
C GLU A 124 -16.19 11.02 -7.23
N GLN A 125 -16.07 9.91 -6.49
CA GLN A 125 -17.10 9.50 -5.53
C GLN A 125 -17.28 10.51 -4.39
N LEU A 126 -16.19 11.06 -3.85
CA LEU A 126 -16.26 12.09 -2.82
C LEU A 126 -16.87 13.41 -3.35
N GLU A 127 -16.59 13.78 -4.59
CA GLU A 127 -17.16 14.95 -5.24
C GLU A 127 -18.66 14.79 -5.48
N LEU A 128 -19.10 13.63 -6.00
CA LEU A 128 -20.51 13.31 -6.16
C LEU A 128 -21.30 13.38 -4.85
N LEU A 129 -20.71 12.92 -3.74
CA LEU A 129 -21.32 13.06 -2.41
C LEU A 129 -21.44 14.51 -1.97
N LYS A 130 -20.43 15.33 -2.26
CA LYS A 130 -20.42 16.76 -1.93
C LYS A 130 -21.48 17.51 -2.73
N GLU A 131 -21.58 17.26 -4.04
CA GLU A 131 -22.59 17.85 -4.94
C GLU A 131 -24.01 17.41 -4.59
N GLY A 132 -24.20 16.13 -4.26
CA GLY A 132 -25.47 15.61 -3.77
C GLY A 132 -25.92 16.26 -2.46
N SER A 133 -24.96 16.69 -1.62
CA SER A 133 -25.23 17.39 -0.36
C SER A 133 -25.50 18.89 -0.55
N THR A 134 -24.94 19.53 -1.59
CA THR A 134 -25.16 20.97 -1.90
C THR A 134 -26.39 21.24 -2.77
N SER A 135 -27.10 20.20 -3.22
CA SER A 135 -28.30 20.32 -4.07
C SER A 135 -29.61 20.57 -3.29
N GLN A 136 -29.56 21.06 -2.05
CA GLN A 136 -30.73 21.70 -1.43
C GLN A 136 -30.86 23.13 -1.95
N PRO A 137 -31.96 23.49 -2.65
CA PRO A 137 -32.22 24.89 -2.97
C PRO A 137 -32.51 25.62 -1.65
N ALA A 138 -31.60 26.52 -1.25
CA ALA A 138 -31.93 27.54 -0.28
C ALA A 138 -33.17 28.29 -0.78
N PRO A 139 -34.19 28.55 0.05
CA PRO A 139 -35.36 29.29 -0.38
C PRO A 139 -34.92 30.67 -0.84
N ALA A 140 -35.27 31.00 -2.08
CA ALA A 140 -35.02 32.28 -2.70
C ALA A 140 -35.54 33.41 -1.80
N ALA A 141 -34.62 34.14 -1.18
CA ALA A 141 -34.93 35.45 -0.62
C ALA A 141 -35.13 36.41 -1.80
N THR A 142 -36.40 36.60 -2.17
CA THR A 142 -36.84 37.71 -2.99
C THR A 142 -36.49 39.01 -2.28
N PHE A 143 -35.48 39.74 -2.76
CA PHE A 143 -35.30 41.14 -2.44
C PHE A 143 -35.46 41.97 -3.72
N THR A 144 -36.54 42.73 -3.69
CA THR A 144 -37.06 43.63 -4.72
C THR A 144 -36.07 44.74 -5.04
N GLN A 145 -35.97 45.01 -6.34
CA GLN A 145 -35.24 46.10 -6.98
C GLN A 145 -35.87 47.47 -6.66
N ALA A 146 -35.06 48.46 -6.27
CA ALA A 146 -35.36 49.88 -6.43
C ALA A 146 -34.03 50.66 -6.57
N GLU A 147 -33.90 51.39 -7.68
CA GLU A 147 -32.74 52.20 -8.11
C GLU A 147 -32.72 53.62 -7.46
N PRO A 148 -31.93 54.63 -7.92
CA PRO A 148 -30.49 54.83 -7.66
C PRO A 148 -30.16 56.29 -7.25
N ILE A 149 -29.35 56.60 -6.22
CA ILE A 149 -28.86 57.99 -6.06
C ILE A 149 -27.44 58.11 -5.46
N SER A 150 -26.57 58.68 -6.30
CA SER A 150 -25.38 59.52 -6.09
C SER A 150 -24.22 59.05 -5.20
N THR A 151 -23.09 58.84 -5.89
CA THR A 151 -21.71 58.98 -5.41
C THR A 151 -21.48 60.31 -4.68
N PRO A 152 -20.53 60.34 -3.73
CA PRO A 152 -19.22 60.87 -4.10
C PRO A 152 -18.05 59.95 -3.70
N ILE A 153 -17.05 60.06 -4.56
CA ILE A 153 -15.66 59.58 -4.51
C ILE A 153 -15.04 59.80 -3.12
N ALA A 154 -14.44 58.74 -2.57
CA ALA A 154 -13.40 58.82 -1.56
C ALA A 154 -12.29 57.84 -1.95
N GLU A 155 -11.07 58.38 -2.03
CA GLU A 155 -9.83 57.79 -2.52
C GLU A 155 -9.52 56.39 -1.96
N GLU A 156 -9.03 55.53 -2.86
CA GLU A 156 -8.33 54.30 -2.51
C GLU A 156 -6.95 54.61 -1.91
N PRO A 157 -6.58 54.02 -0.77
CA PRO A 157 -5.20 53.64 -0.55
C PRO A 157 -5.02 52.20 -1.03
N ILE A 158 -4.25 52.10 -2.11
CA ILE A 158 -3.60 50.90 -2.62
C ILE A 158 -2.90 50.23 -1.44
N PHE A 159 -3.35 49.04 -1.03
CA PHE A 159 -2.57 48.21 -0.10
C PHE A 159 -1.77 47.19 -0.90
N GLU A 160 -0.47 47.38 -0.75
CA GLU A 160 0.66 46.77 -1.38
C GLU A 160 0.68 45.25 -1.16
N ILE A 161 1.00 44.51 -2.22
CA ILE A 161 1.24 43.08 -2.18
C ILE A 161 2.56 42.89 -1.44
N GLU A 162 2.51 42.52 -0.17
CA GLU A 162 3.68 42.01 0.54
C GLU A 162 3.82 40.52 0.19
N GLU A 163 4.74 40.24 -0.72
CA GLU A 163 5.38 38.94 -0.85
C GLU A 163 5.98 38.56 0.52
N PRO A 164 5.68 37.37 1.09
CA PRO A 164 6.52 36.86 2.15
C PRO A 164 7.88 36.50 1.55
N GLU A 165 8.81 37.42 1.80
CA GLU A 165 10.25 37.32 1.69
C GLU A 165 10.73 35.90 1.99
N VAL A 166 11.43 35.33 1.00
CA VAL A 166 12.21 34.11 1.14
C VAL A 166 13.32 34.41 2.12
N GLU A 167 13.14 34.01 3.38
CA GLU A 167 14.20 34.04 4.38
C GLU A 167 15.19 32.91 4.03
N GLU A 168 16.22 33.26 3.26
CA GLU A 168 17.43 32.47 3.09
C GLU A 168 18.09 32.33 4.47
N ILE A 169 17.77 31.26 5.19
CA ILE A 169 18.60 30.86 6.31
C ILE A 169 19.92 30.34 5.76
N GLU A 170 20.97 31.14 5.98
CA GLU A 170 22.34 30.75 5.70
C GLU A 170 22.66 29.42 6.40
N THR A 171 23.36 28.58 5.65
CA THR A 171 23.88 27.29 6.07
C THR A 171 24.84 27.45 7.25
N GLU A 172 24.47 26.98 8.44
CA GLU A 172 25.47 26.65 9.45
C GLU A 172 26.13 25.32 9.08
N GLU A 173 27.30 25.42 8.45
CA GLU A 173 28.25 24.33 8.36
C GLU A 173 28.66 23.90 9.77
N VAL A 174 28.11 22.77 10.24
CA VAL A 174 28.58 22.12 11.47
C VAL A 174 29.97 21.51 11.20
N THR A 175 30.96 22.38 11.21
CA THR A 175 32.38 22.04 11.26
C THR A 175 32.73 21.67 12.70
N ASN A 176 32.28 20.50 13.14
CA ASN A 176 32.86 19.83 14.30
C ASN A 176 33.12 18.35 13.99
N PHE A 177 34.15 18.15 13.18
CA PHE A 177 34.83 16.88 12.97
C PHE A 177 36.06 16.86 13.89
N ALA A 178 35.88 16.60 15.18
CA ALA A 178 36.89 15.98 16.06
C ALA A 178 36.44 16.02 17.53
N GLU A 179 35.85 14.93 18.01
CA GLU A 179 36.12 14.42 19.38
C GLU A 179 35.66 12.95 19.48
N LEU A 180 36.20 12.10 18.61
CA LEU A 180 36.18 10.65 18.84
C LEU A 180 37.28 10.33 19.86
N MET A 181 36.91 10.13 21.12
CA MET A 181 37.80 9.51 22.10
C MET A 181 38.13 8.07 21.64
N PRO A 182 39.41 7.65 21.60
CA PRO A 182 39.75 6.26 21.32
C PRO A 182 39.46 5.41 22.56
N VAL A 183 38.33 4.69 22.55
CA VAL A 183 38.10 3.59 23.49
C VAL A 183 39.05 2.46 23.09
N GLN A 184 40.03 2.21 23.96
CA GLN A 184 40.95 1.08 23.85
C GLN A 184 40.16 -0.25 23.84
N PRO A 185 40.62 -1.25 23.06
CA PRO A 185 39.99 -2.57 23.05
C PRO A 185 40.20 -3.26 24.40
N GLN A 186 39.16 -3.26 25.24
CA GLN A 186 39.06 -4.16 26.37
C GLN A 186 38.66 -5.53 25.83
N ILE A 187 39.64 -6.42 25.75
CA ILE A 187 39.43 -7.85 25.54
C ILE A 187 38.68 -8.33 26.80
N SER A 188 37.38 -8.58 26.67
CA SER A 188 36.59 -9.26 27.68
C SER A 188 35.77 -10.31 26.98
N THR A 189 36.21 -11.54 27.17
CA THR A 189 35.53 -12.79 26.82
C THR A 189 34.27 -12.92 27.66
N GLU A 190 33.12 -12.54 27.11
CA GLU A 190 31.85 -13.14 27.52
C GLU A 190 30.80 -12.96 26.41
N ALA A 191 30.44 -14.07 25.77
CA ALA A 191 29.48 -14.12 24.70
C ALA A 191 28.06 -13.92 25.24
N PRO A 192 27.27 -12.96 24.73
CA PRO A 192 25.83 -12.97 24.90
C PRO A 192 25.26 -14.00 23.93
N GLN A 193 24.75 -15.09 24.50
CA GLN A 193 23.94 -16.08 23.80
C GLN A 193 22.78 -15.38 23.11
N ILE A 194 22.75 -15.48 21.78
CA ILE A 194 21.56 -15.15 21.00
C ILE A 194 20.61 -16.32 21.22
N GLU A 195 19.50 -16.03 21.90
CA GLU A 195 18.36 -16.92 22.05
C GLU A 195 17.81 -17.27 20.65
N GLU A 196 18.15 -18.47 20.19
CA GLU A 196 17.37 -19.17 19.18
C GLU A 196 16.10 -19.71 19.83
N THR A 197 14.93 -19.36 19.30
CA THR A 197 13.79 -20.25 19.02
C THR A 197 12.55 -19.46 18.57
N PRO A 198 11.57 -20.05 17.86
CA PRO A 198 11.55 -21.37 17.22
C PRO A 198 11.09 -21.30 15.75
N ALA A 199 12.01 -21.51 14.81
CA ALA A 199 11.62 -22.01 13.49
C ALA A 199 11.27 -23.49 13.62
N ALA A 200 10.18 -23.86 12.96
CA ALA A 200 9.52 -25.14 13.08
C ALA A 200 10.46 -26.34 12.92
N LYS A 201 10.34 -27.26 13.88
CA LYS A 201 10.90 -28.60 13.90
C LYS A 201 10.68 -29.32 12.57
N SER A 202 11.75 -29.56 11.84
CA SER A 202 11.93 -30.83 11.12
C SER A 202 13.29 -31.34 11.58
N GLY A 203 13.29 -32.47 12.29
CA GLY A 203 14.48 -32.96 13.00
C GLY A 203 15.69 -32.98 12.08
N GLU A 204 16.72 -32.23 12.45
CA GLU A 204 18.02 -32.25 11.79
C GLU A 204 18.66 -33.61 12.01
N LYS A 205 18.29 -34.59 11.17
CA LYS A 205 19.19 -35.69 10.88
C LYS A 205 20.43 -35.08 10.24
N ALA A 206 21.60 -35.40 10.78
CA ALA A 206 22.86 -34.99 10.20
C ALA A 206 22.91 -35.40 8.72
N LEU A 207 23.65 -34.65 7.88
CA LEU A 207 23.82 -34.95 6.45
C LEU A 207 24.23 -36.41 6.16
N GLY A 208 24.86 -37.08 7.13
CA GLY A 208 25.25 -38.50 7.06
C GLY A 208 24.14 -39.53 7.36
N ASP A 209 23.00 -39.13 7.92
CA ASP A 209 21.89 -40.03 8.27
C ASP A 209 20.71 -39.98 7.27
N LEU A 210 20.85 -39.18 6.21
CA LEU A 210 19.85 -39.00 5.16
C LEU A 210 20.04 -40.05 4.06
N SER A 211 18.93 -40.56 3.55
CA SER A 211 18.93 -41.46 2.39
C SER A 211 19.30 -40.70 1.09
N LYS A 212 19.76 -41.42 0.07
CA LYS A 212 20.13 -40.84 -1.23
C LYS A 212 19.00 -40.04 -1.87
N ASP A 213 17.76 -40.50 -1.69
CA ASP A 213 16.56 -39.83 -2.22
C ASP A 213 16.31 -38.50 -1.51
N GLU A 214 16.49 -38.43 -0.18
CA GLU A 214 16.35 -37.20 0.60
C GLU A 214 17.48 -36.18 0.29
N LEU A 215 18.70 -36.67 0.02
CA LEU A 215 19.82 -35.84 -0.42
C LEU A 215 19.59 -35.24 -1.80
N PHE A 216 18.99 -36.01 -2.72
CA PHE A 216 18.59 -35.51 -4.03
C PHE A 216 17.47 -34.47 -3.93
N GLU A 217 16.48 -34.70 -3.07
CA GLU A 217 15.38 -33.75 -2.82
C GLU A 217 15.91 -32.42 -2.24
N LYS A 218 16.87 -32.48 -1.30
CA LYS A 218 17.56 -31.29 -0.78
C LYS A 218 18.30 -30.53 -1.88
N LEU A 219 19.03 -31.21 -2.76
CA LEU A 219 19.74 -30.57 -3.87
C LEU A 219 18.76 -29.90 -4.86
N GLN A 220 17.63 -30.54 -5.13
CA GLN A 220 16.57 -29.97 -5.97
C GLN A 220 15.92 -28.74 -5.31
N ASN A 221 15.77 -28.75 -3.99
CA ASN A 221 15.26 -27.62 -3.23
C ASN A 221 16.24 -26.43 -3.27
N TYR A 222 17.54 -26.68 -3.05
CA TYR A 222 18.56 -25.63 -3.18
C TYR A 222 18.62 -25.04 -4.59
N LYS A 223 18.45 -25.86 -5.64
CA LYS A 223 18.35 -25.35 -7.00
C LYS A 223 17.13 -24.44 -7.18
N ARG A 224 15.98 -24.80 -6.60
CA ARG A 224 14.79 -23.94 -6.59
C ARG A 224 15.03 -22.63 -5.85
N LEU A 225 15.74 -22.65 -4.72
CA LEU A 225 16.09 -21.43 -3.99
C LEU A 225 16.98 -20.51 -4.83
N LEU A 226 17.95 -21.07 -5.56
CA LEU A 226 18.80 -20.31 -6.48
C LEU A 226 17.99 -19.72 -7.64
N ASP A 227 17.15 -20.53 -8.29
CA ASP A 227 16.30 -20.10 -9.41
C ASP A 227 15.30 -18.99 -8.99
N ASN A 228 14.88 -18.99 -7.72
CA ASN A 228 13.99 -17.98 -7.13
C ASN A 228 14.75 -16.77 -6.52
N GLY A 229 16.09 -16.73 -6.59
CA GLY A 229 16.90 -15.64 -6.04
C GLY A 229 16.93 -15.55 -4.51
N LEU A 230 16.58 -16.63 -3.81
CA LEU A 230 16.59 -16.72 -2.34
C LEU A 230 17.99 -17.02 -1.78
N ILE A 231 18.86 -17.62 -2.59
CA ILE A 231 20.28 -17.87 -2.28
C ILE A 231 21.14 -17.43 -3.45
N LEU A 232 22.40 -17.08 -3.19
CA LEU A 232 23.36 -16.71 -4.22
C LEU A 232 24.01 -17.95 -4.85
N GLN A 233 24.54 -17.81 -6.06
CA GLN A 233 25.20 -18.91 -6.77
C GLN A 233 26.37 -19.52 -5.98
N GLY A 234 27.13 -18.69 -5.25
CA GLY A 234 28.20 -19.19 -4.38
C GLY A 234 27.70 -20.01 -3.18
N GLU A 235 26.53 -19.68 -2.63
CA GLU A 235 25.93 -20.43 -1.52
C GLU A 235 25.39 -21.78 -2.02
N TYR A 236 24.75 -21.78 -3.18
CA TYR A 236 24.31 -23.02 -3.84
C TYR A 236 25.49 -23.97 -4.11
N ASP A 237 26.60 -23.45 -4.62
CA ASP A 237 27.78 -24.27 -4.92
C ASP A 237 28.42 -24.85 -3.66
N ASN A 238 28.42 -24.10 -2.54
CA ASN A 238 28.87 -24.60 -1.24
C ASN A 238 27.96 -25.72 -0.71
N LEU A 239 26.64 -25.50 -0.70
CA LEU A 239 25.66 -26.50 -0.24
C LEU A 239 25.67 -27.77 -1.09
N LYS A 240 25.86 -27.62 -2.41
CA LYS A 240 26.03 -28.74 -3.33
C LYS A 240 27.30 -29.53 -3.02
N LYS A 241 28.41 -28.84 -2.74
CA LYS A 241 29.69 -29.47 -2.39
C LYS A 241 29.61 -30.24 -1.07
N GLU A 242 28.77 -29.80 -0.14
CA GLU A 242 28.53 -30.49 1.13
C GLU A 242 27.65 -31.73 0.98
N ILE A 243 26.69 -31.75 0.04
CA ILE A 243 25.80 -32.89 -0.19
C ILE A 243 26.43 -33.98 -1.07
N LEU A 244 27.23 -33.60 -2.07
CA LEU A 244 27.84 -34.55 -3.02
C LEU A 244 28.64 -35.71 -2.37
N PRO A 245 29.36 -35.52 -1.24
CA PRO A 245 30.05 -36.61 -0.54
C PRO A 245 29.13 -37.67 0.09
N PHE A 246 27.85 -37.34 0.32
CA PHE A 246 26.87 -38.21 0.97
C PHE A 246 25.91 -38.90 -0.01
N LEU A 247 25.90 -38.50 -1.29
CA LEU A 247 25.06 -39.04 -2.37
C LEU A 247 25.64 -40.34 -2.95
#